data_AF-A0A486P9X5-F1
#
_entry.id   AF-A0A486P9X5-F1
#
_cell.length_a   1.000
_cell.length_b   1.000
_cell.length_c   1.000
_cell.angle_alpha   90.00
_cell.angle_beta   90.00
_cell.angle_gamma   90.00
#
_symmetry.space_group_name_H-M   'P 1'
#
loop_
_entity.id
_entity.type
_entity.pdbx_description
1 polymer ?
#
loop_
_entity_poly.entity_id
_entity_poly.type
_entity_poly.pdbx_seq_one_letter_code
_entity_poly.pdbx_strand_id
1 'polypeptide(L)'
;MSQTATLILTHGQIHTLDRANPLAEAVAIADGKIVATGSHDRIMSFAAEGTQIVDLKGHTVIPGLNDSHLHLIRGGLNYNLELRWEGAPSLADALRMLKDQADRTPSPQWVRVVGGWSEFQFAERRMPTLEELNEAAPDTPVFVLHLYDRALLNRAALKAVGYSKETPDPAGGEIVRDSHGNPTGMLIAKPNAMILYATLAKGPKLPLDLQLNSTRQFMRELNRLGLTSAIDAGGGFQNYPEDYEIIEQLHAKDQMTVRIAYNLFTQRPKQELEDFERWTDMLKPGQGTDFYRANGAGEMLVFSAADFEDFLQPRPDLPQGMEDELERVVRHLVEHRWPFRLHATYDESISRMLDVFEKVNRDIPFNGLHWFFDHAETITSVTLSG
;
A
#
# COMPACT_ATOMS: atom_id res chain seq x y z
N MET A 1 33.99 -24.58 -8.07
CA MET A 1 34.71 -23.31 -8.33
C MET A 1 34.49 -22.44 -7.11
N SER A 2 35.54 -21.90 -6.50
CA SER A 2 35.38 -20.94 -5.39
C SER A 2 34.61 -19.73 -5.94
N GLN A 3 33.42 -19.44 -5.41
CA GLN A 3 32.68 -18.25 -5.82
C GLN A 3 33.48 -17.03 -5.38
N THR A 4 33.92 -16.23 -6.34
CA THR A 4 34.63 -14.97 -6.09
C THR A 4 33.61 -13.88 -5.75
N ALA A 5 33.87 -13.09 -4.72
CA ALA A 5 32.99 -11.99 -4.32
C ALA A 5 33.27 -10.73 -5.14
N THR A 6 32.21 -9.99 -5.51
CA THR A 6 32.32 -8.64 -6.08
C THR A 6 32.38 -7.58 -4.98
N LEU A 7 31.74 -7.84 -3.83
CA LEU A 7 31.72 -6.98 -2.65
C LEU A 7 31.90 -7.82 -1.38
N ILE A 8 32.76 -7.35 -0.47
CA ILE A 8 32.90 -7.90 0.87
C ILE A 8 32.68 -6.77 1.88
N LEU A 9 31.82 -7.00 2.87
CA LEU A 9 31.71 -6.16 4.05
C LEU A 9 32.43 -6.86 5.21
N THR A 10 33.34 -6.17 5.90
CA THR A 10 34.18 -6.72 6.98
C THR A 10 34.04 -5.92 8.27
N HIS A 11 34.45 -6.54 9.39
CA HIS A 11 34.48 -5.92 10.72
C HIS A 11 33.15 -5.28 11.12
N GLY A 12 32.04 -5.93 10.79
CA GLY A 12 30.70 -5.49 11.15
C GLY A 12 30.04 -6.37 12.20
N GLN A 13 28.88 -5.93 12.67
CA GLN A 13 27.92 -6.78 13.38
C GLN A 13 26.79 -7.13 12.41
N ILE A 14 26.91 -8.26 11.72
CA ILE A 14 26.00 -8.64 10.63
C ILE A 14 24.93 -9.58 11.17
N HIS A 15 23.68 -9.11 11.24
CA HIS A 15 22.53 -9.94 11.58
C HIS A 15 22.07 -10.70 10.35
N THR A 16 22.12 -12.03 10.41
CA THR A 16 21.77 -12.90 9.29
C THR A 16 20.31 -13.36 9.32
N LEU A 17 19.67 -13.28 10.49
CA LEU A 17 18.38 -13.91 10.83
C LEU A 17 18.37 -15.45 10.72
N ASP A 18 19.52 -16.09 10.53
CA ASP A 18 19.67 -17.54 10.65
C ASP A 18 19.78 -17.92 12.13
N ARG A 19 18.88 -18.79 12.61
CA ARG A 19 18.90 -19.26 14.01
C ARG A 19 20.19 -19.98 14.38
N ALA A 20 20.84 -20.66 13.43
CA ALA A 20 22.07 -21.40 13.68
C ALA A 20 23.30 -20.49 13.68
N ASN A 21 23.24 -19.37 12.95
CA ASN A 21 24.35 -18.42 12.84
C ASN A 21 23.84 -16.96 12.80
N PRO A 22 23.26 -16.45 13.91
CA PRO A 22 22.50 -15.20 13.90
C PRO A 22 23.37 -13.95 13.72
N LEU A 23 24.67 -14.05 13.99
CA LEU A 23 25.65 -12.97 13.91
C LEU A 23 26.87 -13.41 13.10
N ALA A 24 27.36 -12.54 12.23
CA ALA A 24 28.60 -12.70 11.50
C ALA A 24 29.47 -11.43 11.57
N GLU A 25 30.77 -11.59 11.39
CA GLU A 25 31.74 -10.47 11.36
C GLU A 25 31.92 -9.90 9.95
N ALA A 26 31.68 -10.73 8.93
CA ALA A 26 31.84 -10.37 7.53
C ALA A 26 30.83 -11.11 6.62
N VAL A 27 30.57 -10.52 5.45
CA VAL A 27 29.72 -11.09 4.39
C VAL A 27 30.38 -10.90 3.03
N ALA A 28 30.34 -11.95 2.21
CA ALA A 28 30.73 -11.95 0.81
C ALA A 28 29.48 -11.90 -0.07
N ILE A 29 29.50 -11.02 -1.07
CA ILE A 29 28.41 -10.77 -2.01
C ILE A 29 28.96 -10.92 -3.43
N ALA A 30 28.24 -11.64 -4.28
CA ALA A 30 28.50 -11.76 -5.71
C ALA A 30 27.17 -11.64 -6.47
N ASP A 31 27.13 -10.85 -7.54
CA ASP A 31 25.96 -10.66 -8.40
C ASP A 31 24.65 -10.36 -7.62
N GLY A 32 24.76 -9.51 -6.59
CA GLY A 32 23.63 -9.11 -5.75
C GLY A 32 23.12 -10.20 -4.80
N LYS A 33 23.85 -11.32 -4.64
CA LYS A 33 23.52 -12.43 -3.76
C LYS A 33 24.59 -12.61 -2.69
N ILE A 34 24.17 -12.94 -1.48
CA ILE A 34 25.07 -13.33 -0.39
C ILE A 34 25.61 -14.74 -0.71
N VAL A 35 26.93 -14.87 -0.84
CA VAL A 35 27.59 -16.16 -1.13
C VAL A 35 28.21 -16.80 0.11
N ALA A 36 28.54 -16.00 1.13
CA ALA A 36 28.96 -16.50 2.44
C ALA A 36 28.83 -15.45 3.55
N THR A 37 28.59 -15.91 4.77
CA THR A 37 28.69 -15.14 6.03
C THR A 37 29.58 -15.88 7.02
N GLY A 38 30.28 -15.17 7.89
CA GLY A 38 31.12 -15.79 8.93
C GLY A 38 32.14 -14.85 9.55
N SER A 39 33.25 -15.43 10.03
CA SER A 39 34.40 -14.67 10.53
C SER A 39 35.10 -13.91 9.41
N HIS A 40 35.83 -12.85 9.79
CA HIS A 40 36.64 -12.07 8.85
C HIS A 40 37.54 -12.97 7.97
N ASP A 41 38.37 -13.81 8.59
CA ASP A 41 39.36 -14.64 7.88
C ASP A 41 38.73 -15.59 6.85
N ARG A 42 37.59 -16.20 7.20
CA ARG A 42 36.86 -17.08 6.29
C ARG A 42 36.34 -16.31 5.09
N ILE A 43 35.77 -15.12 5.31
CA ILE A 43 35.16 -14.34 4.23
C ILE A 43 36.22 -13.71 3.33
N MET A 44 37.39 -13.36 3.87
CA MET A 44 38.51 -12.88 3.07
C MET A 44 39.03 -13.91 2.06
N SER A 45 38.75 -15.22 2.24
CA SER A 45 39.09 -16.23 1.22
C SER A 45 38.25 -16.14 -0.06
N PHE A 46 37.18 -15.33 -0.06
CA PHE A 46 36.34 -15.06 -1.24
C PHE A 46 36.83 -13.83 -2.04
N ALA A 47 37.80 -13.08 -1.51
CA ALA A 47 38.35 -11.91 -2.18
C ALA A 47 39.23 -12.33 -3.37
N ALA A 48 39.15 -11.57 -4.46
CA ALA A 48 40.04 -11.66 -5.60
C ALA A 48 40.38 -10.25 -6.13
N GLU A 49 41.17 -10.20 -7.20
CA GLU A 49 41.44 -8.96 -7.91
C GLU A 49 40.12 -8.32 -8.36
N GLY A 50 39.91 -7.04 -7.99
CA GLY A 50 38.68 -6.31 -8.29
C GLY A 50 37.56 -6.42 -7.26
N THR A 51 37.67 -7.28 -6.24
CA THR A 51 36.71 -7.31 -5.13
C THR A 51 36.72 -5.98 -4.37
N GLN A 52 35.57 -5.33 -4.27
CA GLN A 52 35.41 -4.16 -3.40
C GLN A 52 35.32 -4.62 -1.95
N ILE A 53 36.19 -4.12 -1.07
CA ILE A 53 36.16 -4.42 0.36
C ILE A 53 35.76 -3.16 1.11
N VAL A 54 34.73 -3.27 1.95
CA VAL A 54 34.23 -2.19 2.80
C VAL A 54 34.42 -2.60 4.26
N ASP A 55 35.20 -1.79 4.99
CA ASP A 55 35.34 -1.91 6.44
C ASP A 55 34.17 -1.19 7.12
N LEU A 56 33.35 -1.95 7.84
CA LEU A 56 32.17 -1.45 8.55
C LEU A 56 32.52 -0.80 9.89
N LYS A 57 33.77 -0.88 10.37
CA LYS A 57 34.23 -0.21 11.60
C LYS A 57 33.33 -0.48 12.82
N GLY A 58 32.82 -1.71 12.93
CA GLY A 58 31.93 -2.14 13.99
C GLY A 58 30.46 -1.77 13.83
N HIS A 59 30.07 -1.09 12.73
CA HIS A 59 28.67 -0.80 12.44
C HIS A 59 27.85 -2.07 12.20
N THR A 60 26.56 -1.97 12.48
CA THR A 60 25.59 -3.06 12.33
C THR A 60 25.04 -3.12 10.90
N VAL A 61 24.96 -4.34 10.36
CA VAL A 61 24.25 -4.64 9.12
C VAL A 61 23.06 -5.52 9.47
N ILE A 62 21.88 -5.13 9.00
CA ILE A 62 20.66 -5.93 9.05
C ILE A 62 20.20 -6.24 7.62
N PRO A 63 19.37 -7.28 7.43
CA PRO A 63 18.68 -7.46 6.15
C PRO A 63 17.86 -6.21 5.83
N GLY A 64 17.81 -5.85 4.55
CA GLY A 64 16.93 -4.77 4.11
C GLY A 64 15.48 -5.07 4.51
N LEU A 65 14.75 -4.03 4.92
CA LEU A 65 13.39 -4.21 5.41
C LEU A 65 12.48 -4.65 4.25
N ASN A 66 11.56 -5.56 4.56
CA ASN A 66 10.49 -5.97 3.67
C ASN A 66 9.15 -5.53 4.26
N ASP A 67 8.42 -4.69 3.54
CA ASP A 67 7.03 -4.43 3.89
C ASP A 67 6.14 -5.55 3.35
N SER A 68 5.44 -6.27 4.24
CA SER A 68 4.51 -7.34 3.84
C SER A 68 3.18 -6.82 3.32
N HIS A 69 2.89 -5.53 3.48
CA HIS A 69 1.65 -4.93 3.02
C HIS A 69 1.86 -3.45 2.71
N LEU A 70 2.01 -3.14 1.42
CA LEU A 70 2.04 -1.76 0.94
C LEU A 70 1.26 -1.66 -0.37
N HIS A 71 0.82 -0.46 -0.75
CA HIS A 71 0.28 -0.21 -2.09
C HIS A 71 1.26 0.64 -2.92
N LEU A 72 2.44 0.07 -3.16
CA LEU A 72 3.56 0.75 -3.79
C LEU A 72 3.22 1.21 -5.21
N ILE A 73 2.60 0.33 -6.01
CA ILE A 73 2.32 0.57 -7.43
C ILE A 73 1.37 1.76 -7.58
N ARG A 74 0.24 1.75 -6.85
CA ARG A 74 -0.74 2.86 -6.90
C ARG A 74 -0.24 4.13 -6.22
N GLY A 75 0.43 4.00 -5.07
CA GLY A 75 0.98 5.15 -4.33
C GLY A 75 2.06 5.88 -5.12
N GLY A 76 2.89 5.12 -5.84
CA GLY A 76 3.95 5.66 -6.69
C GLY A 76 3.43 6.62 -7.76
N LEU A 77 2.22 6.40 -8.29
CA LEU A 77 1.64 7.23 -9.34
C LEU A 77 1.40 8.68 -8.91
N ASN A 78 1.30 8.96 -7.61
CA ASN A 78 0.88 10.26 -7.08
C ASN A 78 1.84 10.90 -6.07
N TYR A 79 2.92 10.21 -5.65
CA TYR A 79 3.94 10.71 -4.72
C TYR A 79 4.40 12.17 -4.96
N ASN A 80 4.51 12.62 -6.22
CA ASN A 80 4.91 14.00 -6.55
C ASN A 80 3.81 15.07 -6.33
N LEU A 81 2.55 14.67 -6.21
CA LEU A 81 1.40 15.56 -5.93
C LEU A 81 1.06 15.65 -4.44
N GLU A 82 1.63 14.76 -3.63
CA GLU A 82 1.29 14.63 -2.23
C GLU A 82 2.10 15.61 -1.38
N LEU A 83 1.37 16.52 -0.75
CA LEU A 83 1.88 17.30 0.35
C LEU A 83 1.84 16.44 1.61
N ARG A 84 3.02 16.24 2.19
CA ARG A 84 3.22 15.44 3.38
C ARG A 84 3.16 16.27 4.65
N TRP A 85 2.31 15.86 5.59
CA TRP A 85 2.18 16.46 6.91
C TRP A 85 2.74 15.55 8.02
N GLU A 86 3.30 14.40 7.65
CA GLU A 86 4.04 13.50 8.53
C GLU A 86 5.15 14.26 9.24
N GLY A 87 5.07 14.33 10.57
CA GLY A 87 6.09 15.00 11.39
C GLY A 87 6.02 16.54 11.38
N ALA A 88 5.00 17.15 10.78
CA ALA A 88 4.74 18.57 10.93
C ALA A 88 4.27 18.85 12.37
N PRO A 89 4.97 19.69 13.16
CA PRO A 89 4.74 19.80 14.61
C PRO A 89 3.56 20.71 14.99
N SER A 90 3.06 21.52 14.05
CA SER A 90 1.95 22.44 14.28
C SER A 90 1.04 22.56 13.06
N LEU A 91 -0.22 22.90 13.30
CA LEU A 91 -1.17 23.20 12.23
C LEU A 91 -0.76 24.46 11.46
N ALA A 92 -0.16 25.45 12.14
CA ALA A 92 0.40 26.62 11.49
C ALA A 92 1.50 26.25 10.46
N ASP A 93 2.38 25.30 10.80
CA ASP A 93 3.38 24.78 9.85
C ASP A 93 2.74 24.04 8.69
N ALA A 94 1.75 23.18 8.97
CA ALA A 94 1.01 22.43 7.96
C ALA A 94 0.29 23.34 6.95
N LEU A 95 -0.35 24.41 7.43
CA LEU A 95 -1.03 25.42 6.58
C LEU A 95 -0.03 26.27 5.79
N ARG A 96 1.13 26.61 6.36
CA ARG A 96 2.21 27.29 5.61
C ARG A 96 2.72 26.39 4.47
N MET A 97 2.99 25.11 4.77
CA MET A 97 3.40 24.13 3.76
C MET A 97 2.34 23.96 2.67
N LEU A 98 1.06 23.97 3.05
CA LEU A 98 -0.07 23.94 2.11
C LEU A 98 -0.06 25.14 1.18
N LYS A 99 0.12 26.34 1.73
CA LYS A 99 0.23 27.57 0.93
C LYS A 99 1.41 27.50 -0.05
N ASP A 100 2.61 27.16 0.44
CA ASP A 100 3.82 27.09 -0.39
C ASP A 100 3.72 26.04 -1.51
N GLN A 101 2.96 24.97 -1.27
CA GLN A 101 2.66 23.96 -2.28
C GLN A 101 1.57 24.44 -3.26
N ALA A 102 0.54 25.11 -2.77
CA ALA A 102 -0.53 25.68 -3.60
C ALA A 102 0.01 26.73 -4.58
N ASP A 103 0.96 27.57 -4.15
CA ASP A 103 1.61 28.61 -4.96
C ASP A 103 2.44 28.04 -6.14
N ARG A 104 2.84 26.77 -6.06
CA ARG A 104 3.71 26.10 -7.07
C ARG A 104 3.03 24.95 -7.80
N THR A 105 1.80 24.60 -7.43
CA THR A 105 1.04 23.54 -8.10
C THR A 105 0.48 24.07 -9.42
N PRO A 106 0.85 23.49 -10.57
CA PRO A 106 0.37 23.97 -11.87
C PRO A 106 -1.09 23.59 -12.11
N SER A 107 -1.87 24.49 -12.70
CA SER A 107 -3.21 24.13 -13.19
C SER A 107 -3.13 23.01 -14.25
N PRO A 108 -4.04 22.01 -14.24
CA PRO A 108 -5.21 21.87 -13.36
C PRO A 108 -4.96 21.05 -12.08
N GLN A 109 -3.71 20.76 -11.70
CA GLN A 109 -3.36 19.89 -10.58
C GLN A 109 -3.84 20.42 -9.23
N TRP A 110 -4.00 19.49 -8.28
CA TRP A 110 -4.49 19.76 -6.94
C TRP A 110 -3.36 19.59 -5.94
N VAL A 111 -3.43 20.29 -4.80
CA VAL A 111 -2.65 19.91 -3.63
C VAL A 111 -3.42 18.82 -2.89
N ARG A 112 -2.74 17.72 -2.59
CA ARG A 112 -3.34 16.55 -1.93
C ARG A 112 -2.56 16.23 -0.67
N VAL A 113 -3.25 16.12 0.45
CA VAL A 113 -2.73 15.52 1.68
C VAL A 113 -3.51 14.22 1.85
N VAL A 114 -2.91 13.07 1.56
CA VAL A 114 -3.63 11.77 1.44
C VAL A 114 -3.21 10.80 2.54
N GLY A 115 -3.19 11.28 3.79
CA GLY A 115 -2.80 10.51 4.96
C GLY A 115 -1.50 11.01 5.60
N GLY A 116 -0.96 10.22 6.54
CA GLY A 116 0.29 10.54 7.22
C GLY A 116 0.21 11.66 8.26
N TRP A 117 -0.99 11.99 8.73
CA TRP A 117 -1.16 13.01 9.76
C TRP A 117 -2.33 12.69 10.68
N SER A 118 -2.30 13.27 11.87
CA SER A 118 -3.43 13.38 12.78
C SER A 118 -3.31 14.71 13.52
N GLU A 119 -4.45 15.29 13.88
CA GLU A 119 -4.53 16.45 14.76
C GLU A 119 -3.72 16.28 16.06
N PHE A 120 -3.52 15.06 16.54
CA PHE A 120 -2.77 14.80 17.76
C PHE A 120 -1.27 15.07 17.61
N GLN A 121 -0.70 15.12 16.41
CA GLN A 121 0.70 15.49 16.23
C GLN A 121 0.91 17.01 16.33
N PHE A 122 -0.15 17.80 16.09
CA PHE A 122 -0.08 19.26 16.10
C PHE A 122 -0.11 19.82 17.52
N ALA A 123 0.65 20.88 17.75
CA ALA A 123 0.63 21.64 19.00
C ALA A 123 -0.79 22.09 19.39
N GLU A 124 -1.63 22.42 18.41
CA GLU A 124 -3.00 22.91 18.60
C GLU A 124 -4.02 21.80 18.91
N ARG A 125 -3.66 20.52 18.71
CA ARG A 125 -4.53 19.35 18.97
C ARG A 125 -5.89 19.44 18.29
N ARG A 126 -5.93 20.00 17.07
CA ARG A 126 -7.15 20.13 16.25
C ARG A 126 -6.84 20.00 14.76
N MET A 127 -7.86 19.64 14.00
CA MET A 127 -7.83 19.68 12.54
C MET A 127 -7.85 21.11 12.00
N PRO A 128 -7.41 21.35 10.74
CA PRO A 128 -7.70 22.59 10.03
C PRO A 128 -9.21 22.82 9.93
N THR A 129 -9.60 24.09 9.99
CA THR A 129 -10.94 24.52 9.58
C THR A 129 -10.99 24.69 8.06
N LEU A 130 -12.20 24.63 7.50
CA LEU A 130 -12.42 24.84 6.06
C LEU A 130 -12.02 26.26 5.63
N GLU A 131 -12.19 27.27 6.50
CA GLU A 131 -11.75 28.63 6.18
C GLU A 131 -10.23 28.77 6.17
N GLU A 132 -9.51 28.14 7.09
CA GLU A 132 -8.04 28.10 7.06
C GLU A 132 -7.51 27.46 5.76
N LEU A 133 -8.16 26.42 5.25
CA LEU A 133 -7.81 25.83 3.95
C LEU A 133 -8.11 26.78 2.78
N ASN A 134 -9.24 27.50 2.84
CA ASN A 134 -9.61 28.49 1.83
C ASN A 134 -8.65 29.69 1.80
N GLU A 135 -8.19 30.13 2.97
CA GLU A 135 -7.22 31.22 3.10
C GLU A 135 -5.82 30.78 2.62
N ALA A 136 -5.39 29.56 2.96
CA ALA A 136 -4.10 29.03 2.55
C ALA A 136 -4.01 28.78 1.03
N ALA A 137 -5.12 28.38 0.40
CA ALA A 137 -5.17 28.08 -1.03
C ALA A 137 -6.52 28.53 -1.63
N PRO A 138 -6.67 29.81 -2.01
CA PRO A 138 -7.95 30.33 -2.50
C PRO A 138 -8.32 29.81 -3.90
N ASP A 139 -7.33 29.69 -4.79
CA ASP A 139 -7.53 29.40 -6.22
C ASP A 139 -7.11 27.98 -6.63
N THR A 140 -6.20 27.35 -5.89
CA THR A 140 -5.71 25.99 -6.14
C THR A 140 -6.59 24.97 -5.42
N PRO A 141 -7.19 23.98 -6.09
CA PRO A 141 -7.94 22.92 -5.40
C PRO A 141 -7.09 22.16 -4.37
N VAL A 142 -7.64 22.01 -3.17
CA VAL A 142 -7.04 21.27 -2.06
C VAL A 142 -7.96 20.13 -1.63
N PHE A 143 -7.36 18.96 -1.43
CA PHE A 143 -8.00 17.80 -0.81
C PHE A 143 -7.15 17.33 0.36
N VAL A 144 -7.68 17.39 1.58
CA VAL A 144 -7.03 16.88 2.79
C VAL A 144 -7.84 15.70 3.31
N LEU A 145 -7.28 14.50 3.19
CA LEU A 145 -7.83 13.26 3.74
C LEU A 145 -7.41 13.15 5.20
N HIS A 146 -8.36 12.94 6.10
CA HIS A 146 -8.11 12.58 7.48
C HIS A 146 -8.52 11.12 7.68
N LEU A 147 -7.53 10.26 7.95
CA LEU A 147 -7.71 8.81 8.06
C LEU A 147 -8.59 8.27 6.91
N TYR A 148 -9.55 7.42 7.23
CA TYR A 148 -10.54 6.92 6.28
C TYR A 148 -11.95 7.45 6.58
N ASP A 149 -12.08 8.39 7.52
CA ASP A 149 -13.36 8.84 8.07
C ASP A 149 -13.88 10.14 7.43
N ARG A 150 -12.99 11.03 6.99
CA ARG A 150 -13.40 12.31 6.39
C ARG A 150 -12.38 12.92 5.44
N ALA A 151 -12.85 13.84 4.61
CA ALA A 151 -11.99 14.71 3.81
C ALA A 151 -12.46 16.16 3.87
N LEU A 152 -11.49 17.07 3.82
CA LEU A 152 -11.68 18.51 3.76
C LEU A 152 -11.29 19.02 2.38
N LEU A 153 -12.23 19.69 1.73
CA LEU A 153 -12.06 20.35 0.45
C LEU A 153 -12.17 21.86 0.65
N ASN A 154 -11.29 22.60 -0.01
CA ASN A 154 -11.48 24.05 -0.13
C ASN A 154 -12.54 24.36 -1.21
N ARG A 155 -12.93 25.64 -1.31
CA ARG A 155 -13.91 26.13 -2.30
C ARG A 155 -13.51 25.83 -3.74
N ALA A 156 -12.21 25.93 -4.06
CA ALA A 156 -11.70 25.61 -5.40
C ALA A 156 -11.90 24.13 -5.75
N ALA A 157 -11.65 23.21 -4.81
CA ALA A 157 -11.88 21.78 -5.00
C ALA A 157 -13.37 21.44 -5.10
N LEU A 158 -14.25 22.02 -4.27
CA LEU A 158 -15.70 21.85 -4.39
C LEU A 158 -16.21 22.24 -5.79
N LYS A 159 -15.73 23.37 -6.32
CA LYS A 159 -16.05 23.82 -7.68
C LYS A 159 -15.53 22.84 -8.72
N ALA A 160 -14.32 22.32 -8.55
CA ALA A 160 -13.71 21.36 -9.48
C ALA A 160 -14.46 20.02 -9.54
N VAL A 161 -14.97 19.52 -8.41
CA VAL A 161 -15.73 18.25 -8.35
C VAL A 161 -17.22 18.39 -8.69
N GLY A 162 -17.70 19.63 -8.79
CA GLY A 162 -19.08 19.96 -9.15
C GLY A 162 -20.10 19.72 -8.04
N TYR A 163 -19.67 19.64 -6.77
CA TYR A 163 -20.60 19.48 -5.65
C TYR A 163 -21.37 20.77 -5.41
N SER A 164 -22.69 20.63 -5.41
CA SER A 164 -23.68 21.69 -5.29
C SER A 164 -24.75 21.30 -4.27
N LYS A 165 -25.67 22.23 -3.98
CA LYS A 165 -26.82 21.98 -3.10
C LYS A 165 -27.71 20.84 -3.63
N GLU A 166 -27.75 20.68 -4.94
CA GLU A 166 -28.54 19.68 -5.66
C GLU A 166 -27.84 18.32 -5.78
N THR A 167 -26.56 18.25 -5.43
CA THR A 167 -25.83 16.97 -5.43
C THR A 167 -26.38 16.12 -4.29
N PRO A 168 -26.90 14.91 -4.55
CA PRO A 168 -27.32 14.01 -3.48
C PRO A 168 -26.10 13.42 -2.75
N ASP A 169 -26.31 12.99 -1.51
CA ASP A 169 -25.30 12.21 -0.81
C ASP A 169 -25.17 10.82 -1.48
N PRO A 170 -23.93 10.33 -1.74
CA PRO A 170 -23.74 9.01 -2.30
C PRO A 170 -24.08 7.93 -1.27
N ALA A 171 -24.36 6.71 -1.73
CA ALA A 171 -24.45 5.57 -0.85
C ALA A 171 -23.12 5.43 -0.07
N GLY A 172 -23.21 5.35 1.25
CA GLY A 172 -22.02 5.17 2.07
C GLY A 172 -21.28 6.46 2.47
N GLY A 173 -21.86 7.66 2.28
CA GLY A 173 -21.17 8.91 2.60
C GLY A 173 -22.08 10.13 2.70
N GLU A 174 -21.56 11.21 3.25
CA GLU A 174 -22.28 12.46 3.50
C GLU A 174 -21.49 13.65 2.97
N ILE A 175 -22.16 14.55 2.24
CA ILE A 175 -21.62 15.87 1.89
C ILE A 175 -22.15 16.86 2.94
N VAL A 176 -21.30 17.32 3.86
CA VAL A 176 -21.77 18.20 4.94
C VAL A 176 -22.19 19.55 4.36
N ARG A 177 -23.42 19.99 4.67
CA ARG A 177 -24.02 21.24 4.18
C ARG A 177 -24.22 22.26 5.31
N ASP A 178 -24.14 23.53 4.96
CA ASP A 178 -24.47 24.64 5.85
C ASP A 178 -26.00 24.80 6.04
N SER A 179 -26.41 25.79 6.85
CA SER A 179 -27.83 26.08 7.09
C SER A 179 -28.61 26.54 5.86
N HIS A 180 -27.94 26.92 4.77
CA HIS A 180 -28.54 27.31 3.49
C HIS A 180 -28.58 26.13 2.49
N GLY A 181 -27.99 25.00 2.85
CA GLY A 181 -27.89 23.79 2.02
C GLY A 181 -26.66 23.78 1.10
N ASN A 182 -25.71 24.70 1.24
CA ASN A 182 -24.51 24.68 0.41
C ASN A 182 -23.49 23.67 0.96
N PRO A 183 -22.79 22.90 0.10
CA PRO A 183 -21.68 22.07 0.54
C PRO A 183 -20.61 22.91 1.25
N THR A 184 -20.23 22.50 2.45
CA THR A 184 -19.23 23.20 3.26
C THR A 184 -17.80 22.95 2.76
N GLY A 185 -17.53 21.75 2.24
CA GLY A 185 -16.18 21.25 1.96
C GLY A 185 -15.82 20.01 2.77
N MET A 186 -16.59 19.69 3.82
CA MET A 186 -16.40 18.47 4.59
C MET A 186 -17.18 17.30 3.97
N LEU A 187 -16.52 16.16 3.81
CA LEU A 187 -17.10 14.87 3.43
C LEU A 187 -16.93 13.89 4.58
N ILE A 188 -17.96 13.12 4.92
CA ILE A 188 -17.89 12.06 5.94
C ILE A 188 -18.12 10.70 5.28
N ALA A 189 -17.27 9.73 5.59
CA ALA A 189 -17.39 8.33 5.21
C ALA A 189 -18.29 7.57 6.20
N LYS A 190 -19.27 6.81 5.69
CA LYS A 190 -20.21 6.03 6.52
C LYS A 190 -20.80 4.84 5.73
N PRO A 191 -20.29 3.60 5.82
CA PRO A 191 -19.33 3.08 6.79
C PRO A 191 -17.88 3.03 6.29
N ASN A 192 -17.58 3.49 5.07
CA ASN A 192 -16.25 3.34 4.48
C ASN A 192 -15.87 4.53 3.59
N ALA A 193 -14.59 4.61 3.23
CA ALA A 193 -13.97 5.73 2.54
C ALA A 193 -14.38 5.91 1.05
N MET A 194 -15.41 5.22 0.56
CA MET A 194 -15.79 5.26 -0.87
C MET A 194 -16.05 6.68 -1.40
N ILE A 195 -16.76 7.53 -0.63
CA ILE A 195 -16.97 8.93 -1.03
C ILE A 195 -15.66 9.71 -1.13
N LEU A 196 -14.71 9.43 -0.24
CA LEU A 196 -13.42 10.11 -0.17
C LEU A 196 -12.59 9.74 -1.40
N TYR A 197 -12.46 8.45 -1.70
CA TYR A 197 -11.74 7.96 -2.87
C TYR A 197 -12.39 8.37 -4.19
N ALA A 198 -13.72 8.28 -4.29
CA ALA A 198 -14.44 8.72 -5.49
C ALA A 198 -14.26 10.23 -5.75
N THR A 199 -14.20 11.04 -4.68
CA THR A 199 -13.95 12.48 -4.81
C THR A 199 -12.49 12.76 -5.20
N LEU A 200 -11.52 12.09 -4.56
CA LEU A 200 -10.11 12.21 -4.91
C LEU A 200 -9.84 11.81 -6.37
N ALA A 201 -10.51 10.77 -6.86
CA ALA A 201 -10.40 10.27 -8.24
C ALA A 201 -10.94 11.24 -9.30
N LYS A 202 -11.74 12.25 -8.92
CA LYS A 202 -12.14 13.35 -9.82
C LYS A 202 -11.02 14.36 -10.07
N GLY A 203 -9.97 14.34 -9.25
CA GLY A 203 -8.78 15.14 -9.48
C GLY A 203 -8.03 14.70 -10.74
N PRO A 204 -7.24 15.58 -11.38
CA PRO A 204 -6.50 15.24 -12.58
C PRO A 204 -5.43 14.18 -12.30
N LYS A 205 -5.21 13.27 -13.25
CA LYS A 205 -4.06 12.35 -13.20
C LYS A 205 -2.77 13.09 -13.56
N LEU A 206 -1.63 12.61 -13.05
CA LEU A 206 -0.34 13.06 -13.55
C LEU A 206 -0.13 12.59 -15.00
N PRO A 207 0.50 13.41 -15.86
CA PRO A 207 1.07 12.92 -17.12
C PRO A 207 2.00 11.72 -16.92
N LEU A 208 2.14 10.87 -17.94
CA LEU A 208 2.88 9.61 -17.87
C LEU A 208 4.33 9.78 -17.37
N ASP A 209 5.04 10.78 -17.88
CA ASP A 209 6.43 11.08 -17.50
C ASP A 209 6.55 11.49 -16.03
N LEU A 210 5.55 12.21 -15.52
CA LEU A 210 5.47 12.58 -14.11
C LEU A 210 5.06 11.39 -13.22
N GLN A 211 4.24 10.46 -13.69
CA GLN A 211 3.97 9.20 -12.97
C GLN A 211 5.24 8.34 -12.86
N LEU A 212 6.01 8.19 -13.96
CA LEU A 212 7.31 7.50 -13.93
C LEU A 212 8.29 8.18 -12.95
N ASN A 213 8.34 9.51 -12.94
CA ASN A 213 9.15 10.25 -11.98
C ASN A 213 8.68 10.03 -10.54
N SER A 214 7.37 10.12 -10.33
CA SER A 214 6.71 9.97 -9.03
C SER A 214 7.00 8.59 -8.42
N THR A 215 6.85 7.52 -9.19
CA THR A 215 7.14 6.15 -8.70
C THR A 215 8.62 5.96 -8.37
N ARG A 216 9.54 6.56 -9.14
CA ARG A 216 10.98 6.56 -8.80
C ARG A 216 11.27 7.30 -7.50
N GLN A 217 10.66 8.47 -7.29
CA GLN A 217 10.82 9.21 -6.04
C GLN A 217 10.23 8.44 -4.85
N PHE A 218 9.10 7.77 -5.04
CA PHE A 218 8.52 6.95 -3.99
C PHE A 218 9.45 5.81 -3.57
N MET A 219 9.96 5.04 -4.52
CA MET A 219 10.92 3.97 -4.22
C MET A 219 12.21 4.50 -3.57
N ARG A 220 12.66 5.72 -3.93
CA ARG A 220 13.79 6.37 -3.27
C ARG A 220 13.50 6.69 -1.80
N GLU A 221 12.30 7.13 -1.50
CA GLU A 221 11.89 7.43 -0.12
C GLU A 221 11.77 6.16 0.72
N LEU A 222 11.20 5.09 0.16
CA LEU A 222 11.19 3.78 0.81
C LEU A 222 12.62 3.31 1.13
N ASN A 223 13.55 3.43 0.18
CA ASN A 223 14.96 3.11 0.41
C ASN A 223 15.60 3.98 1.50
N ARG A 224 15.23 5.26 1.63
CA ARG A 224 15.72 6.15 2.70
C ARG A 224 15.33 5.63 4.08
N LEU A 225 14.20 4.92 4.18
CA LEU A 225 13.70 4.26 5.40
C LEU A 225 14.25 2.84 5.58
N GLY A 226 15.09 2.35 4.67
CA GLY A 226 15.67 1.01 4.72
C GLY A 226 14.79 -0.09 4.09
N LEU A 227 13.68 0.27 3.45
CA LEU A 227 12.82 -0.65 2.72
C LEU A 227 13.43 -1.00 1.37
N THR A 228 13.68 -2.29 1.17
CA THR A 228 14.32 -2.82 -0.05
C THR A 228 13.42 -3.77 -0.83
N SER A 229 12.34 -4.24 -0.21
CA SER A 229 11.29 -5.01 -0.86
C SER A 229 9.91 -4.72 -0.27
N ALA A 230 8.88 -4.95 -1.08
CA ALA A 230 7.49 -4.79 -0.68
C ALA A 230 6.61 -5.85 -1.34
N ILE A 231 5.58 -6.28 -0.60
CA ILE A 231 4.46 -7.01 -1.18
C ILE A 231 3.36 -6.00 -1.50
N ASP A 232 3.10 -5.80 -2.79
CA ASP A 232 2.03 -4.90 -3.24
C ASP A 232 0.66 -5.58 -3.10
N ALA A 233 -0.26 -4.92 -2.38
CA ALA A 233 -1.60 -5.45 -2.10
C ALA A 233 -2.66 -5.07 -3.16
N GLY A 234 -2.29 -4.35 -4.23
CA GLY A 234 -3.22 -3.89 -5.25
C GLY A 234 -4.17 -2.79 -4.75
N GLY A 235 -5.36 -2.69 -5.34
CA GLY A 235 -6.43 -1.78 -4.89
C GLY A 235 -6.44 -0.39 -5.54
N GLY A 236 -7.41 0.44 -5.15
CA GLY A 236 -7.50 1.84 -5.57
C GLY A 236 -7.72 2.07 -7.07
N PHE A 237 -8.59 1.27 -7.71
CA PHE A 237 -8.90 1.32 -9.14
C PHE A 237 -7.74 0.89 -10.06
N GLN A 238 -6.77 0.14 -9.54
CA GLN A 238 -5.66 -0.42 -10.32
C GLN A 238 -6.12 -1.70 -11.05
N ASN A 239 -6.63 -1.58 -12.27
CA ASN A 239 -7.07 -2.70 -13.09
C ASN A 239 -5.87 -3.39 -13.74
N TYR A 240 -5.77 -4.70 -13.58
CA TYR A 240 -4.70 -5.48 -14.21
C TYR A 240 -5.17 -6.07 -15.55
N PRO A 241 -4.40 -5.96 -16.65
CA PRO A 241 -3.04 -5.39 -16.73
C PRO A 241 -2.95 -3.88 -17.00
N GLU A 242 -4.06 -3.23 -17.36
CA GLU A 242 -4.04 -1.91 -18.02
C GLU A 242 -3.39 -0.80 -17.18
N ASP A 243 -3.55 -0.84 -15.86
CA ASP A 243 -3.01 0.18 -14.97
C ASP A 243 -1.57 -0.13 -14.48
N TYR A 244 -0.98 -1.27 -14.85
CA TYR A 244 0.37 -1.67 -14.38
C TYR A 244 1.53 -1.15 -15.25
N GLU A 245 1.23 -0.44 -16.34
CA GLU A 245 2.20 0.01 -17.35
C GLU A 245 3.40 0.78 -16.73
N ILE A 246 3.15 1.64 -15.74
CA ILE A 246 4.21 2.49 -15.15
C ILE A 246 5.29 1.64 -14.48
N ILE A 247 4.90 0.68 -13.65
CA ILE A 247 5.89 -0.16 -12.95
C ILE A 247 6.56 -1.13 -13.91
N GLU A 248 5.83 -1.64 -14.92
CA GLU A 248 6.39 -2.48 -15.98
C GLU A 248 7.43 -1.75 -16.83
N GLN A 249 7.17 -0.49 -17.19
CA GLN A 249 8.15 0.34 -17.90
C GLN A 249 9.40 0.61 -17.06
N LEU A 250 9.25 0.86 -15.75
CA LEU A 250 10.38 1.04 -14.85
C LEU A 250 11.18 -0.25 -14.70
N HIS A 251 10.50 -1.40 -14.63
CA HIS A 251 11.13 -2.71 -14.59
C HIS A 251 11.94 -2.96 -15.87
N ALA A 252 11.32 -2.79 -17.04
CA ALA A 252 11.95 -3.02 -18.34
C ALA A 252 13.15 -2.11 -18.64
N LYS A 253 13.27 -0.98 -17.93
CA LYS A 253 14.37 -0.01 -18.05
C LYS A 253 15.38 -0.12 -16.89
N ASP A 254 15.30 -1.16 -16.05
CA ASP A 254 16.13 -1.36 -14.87
C ASP A 254 16.13 -0.16 -13.90
N GLN A 255 14.97 0.49 -13.75
CA GLN A 255 14.79 1.69 -12.91
C GLN A 255 14.11 1.42 -11.57
N MET A 256 13.82 0.15 -11.25
CA MET A 256 13.29 -0.23 -9.95
C MET A 256 14.39 -0.29 -8.90
N THR A 257 14.13 0.30 -7.73
CA THR A 257 15.07 0.28 -6.60
C THR A 257 14.51 -0.44 -5.38
N VAL A 258 13.29 -0.99 -5.48
CA VAL A 258 12.61 -1.81 -4.48
C VAL A 258 12.13 -3.07 -5.19
N ARG A 259 12.29 -4.24 -4.58
CA ARG A 259 11.74 -5.49 -5.12
C ARG A 259 10.25 -5.58 -4.82
N ILE A 260 9.44 -5.89 -5.83
CA ILE A 260 7.98 -5.90 -5.70
C ILE A 260 7.46 -7.30 -6.05
N ALA A 261 6.71 -7.88 -5.12
CA ALA A 261 5.84 -9.01 -5.42
C ALA A 261 4.39 -8.53 -5.29
N TYR A 262 3.63 -8.52 -6.38
CA TYR A 262 2.29 -7.91 -6.40
C TYR A 262 1.17 -8.95 -6.33
N ASN A 263 0.09 -8.61 -5.63
CA ASN A 263 -1.15 -9.39 -5.62
C ASN A 263 -2.21 -8.69 -6.46
N LEU A 264 -3.14 -9.46 -7.02
CA LEU A 264 -4.23 -8.94 -7.82
C LEU A 264 -5.51 -8.79 -6.98
N PHE A 265 -6.03 -7.56 -6.99
CA PHE A 265 -7.16 -7.07 -6.22
C PHE A 265 -8.36 -6.85 -7.16
N THR A 266 -9.53 -7.39 -6.82
CA THR A 266 -10.74 -7.27 -7.66
C THR A 266 -11.28 -5.84 -7.72
N GLN A 267 -11.58 -5.35 -8.94
CA GLN A 267 -12.07 -3.99 -9.16
C GLN A 267 -13.53 -3.96 -9.67
N ARG A 268 -14.11 -5.14 -9.96
CA ARG A 268 -15.44 -5.28 -10.57
C ARG A 268 -16.39 -6.04 -9.62
N PRO A 269 -17.22 -5.33 -8.84
CA PRO A 269 -18.21 -5.98 -7.98
C PRO A 269 -19.10 -6.94 -8.76
N LYS A 270 -19.32 -8.14 -8.21
CA LYS A 270 -20.08 -9.25 -8.81
C LYS A 270 -19.46 -9.91 -10.03
N GLN A 271 -18.21 -9.57 -10.38
CA GLN A 271 -17.44 -10.19 -11.47
C GLN A 271 -16.09 -10.74 -10.96
N GLU A 272 -15.98 -10.95 -9.65
CA GLU A 272 -14.71 -11.27 -8.98
C GLU A 272 -14.16 -12.64 -9.39
N LEU A 273 -15.03 -13.64 -9.54
CA LEU A 273 -14.61 -14.96 -10.04
C LEU A 273 -14.08 -14.85 -11.47
N GLU A 274 -14.76 -14.10 -12.34
CA GLU A 274 -14.34 -13.94 -13.74
C GLU A 274 -13.01 -13.16 -13.84
N ASP A 275 -12.77 -12.21 -12.94
CA ASP A 275 -11.46 -11.56 -12.78
C ASP A 275 -10.37 -12.60 -12.48
N PHE A 276 -10.58 -13.47 -11.48
CA PHE A 276 -9.59 -14.47 -11.11
C PHE A 276 -9.41 -15.58 -12.16
N GLU A 277 -10.48 -16.03 -12.83
CA GLU A 277 -10.40 -16.97 -13.96
C GLU A 277 -9.52 -16.40 -15.07
N ARG A 278 -9.77 -15.15 -15.46
CA ARG A 278 -8.96 -14.44 -16.46
C ARG A 278 -7.50 -14.34 -16.03
N TRP A 279 -7.24 -13.96 -14.77
CA TRP A 279 -5.88 -13.75 -14.31
C TRP A 279 -5.11 -15.07 -14.15
N THR A 280 -5.75 -16.17 -13.72
CA THR A 280 -5.12 -17.50 -13.67
C THR A 280 -4.75 -18.05 -15.05
N ASP A 281 -5.47 -17.66 -16.10
CA ASP A 281 -5.11 -18.01 -17.48
C ASP A 281 -3.89 -17.21 -17.98
N MET A 282 -3.70 -15.98 -17.47
CA MET A 282 -2.65 -15.06 -17.92
C MET A 282 -1.34 -15.20 -17.15
N LEU A 283 -1.40 -15.59 -15.87
CA LEU A 283 -0.29 -15.50 -14.94
C LEU A 283 -0.09 -16.79 -14.13
N LYS A 284 1.15 -17.00 -13.68
CA LYS A 284 1.49 -18.00 -12.68
C LYS A 284 2.10 -17.32 -11.45
N PRO A 285 1.87 -17.84 -10.22
CA PRO A 285 2.55 -17.32 -9.04
C PRO A 285 4.06 -17.43 -9.23
N GLY A 286 4.77 -16.33 -8.93
CA GLY A 286 6.21 -16.19 -9.16
C GLY A 286 6.62 -15.77 -10.57
N GLN A 287 5.68 -15.62 -11.52
CA GLN A 287 5.99 -15.14 -12.87
C GLN A 287 6.56 -13.72 -12.83
N GLY A 288 7.76 -13.53 -13.40
CA GLY A 288 8.48 -12.26 -13.41
C GLY A 288 9.98 -12.47 -13.17
N THR A 289 10.60 -11.54 -12.46
CA THR A 289 12.02 -11.56 -12.07
C THR A 289 12.17 -11.48 -10.54
N ASP A 290 13.42 -11.53 -10.05
CA ASP A 290 13.72 -11.32 -8.63
C ASP A 290 13.37 -9.90 -8.13
N PHE A 291 13.10 -8.94 -9.03
CA PHE A 291 12.75 -7.56 -8.72
C PHE A 291 11.27 -7.24 -8.90
N TYR A 292 10.57 -7.94 -9.79
CA TYR A 292 9.16 -7.67 -10.08
C TYR A 292 8.47 -8.96 -10.51
N ARG A 293 7.49 -9.42 -9.71
CA ARG A 293 6.78 -10.69 -10.00
C ARG A 293 5.36 -10.74 -9.45
N ALA A 294 4.50 -11.50 -10.13
CA ALA A 294 3.18 -11.84 -9.63
C ALA A 294 3.30 -12.74 -8.40
N ASN A 295 2.58 -12.43 -7.32
CA ASN A 295 2.61 -13.17 -6.06
C ASN A 295 1.36 -14.03 -5.87
N GLY A 296 0.17 -13.45 -6.11
CA GLY A 296 -1.08 -14.11 -5.81
C GLY A 296 -2.31 -13.19 -5.92
N ALA A 297 -3.37 -13.56 -5.21
CA ALA A 297 -4.64 -12.85 -5.15
C ALA A 297 -4.81 -12.05 -3.84
N GLY A 298 -5.61 -11.00 -3.88
CA GLY A 298 -5.96 -10.17 -2.72
C GLY A 298 -5.27 -8.79 -2.73
N GLU A 299 -5.49 -7.96 -1.72
CA GLU A 299 -6.23 -8.21 -0.46
C GLU A 299 -7.76 -8.27 -0.59
N MET A 300 -8.33 -7.79 -1.69
CA MET A 300 -9.77 -7.93 -1.97
C MET A 300 -10.02 -9.12 -2.89
N LEU A 301 -10.62 -10.17 -2.34
CA LEU A 301 -11.07 -11.32 -3.12
C LEU A 301 -12.50 -11.10 -3.63
N VAL A 302 -13.44 -10.82 -2.73
CA VAL A 302 -14.84 -10.51 -3.08
C VAL A 302 -15.31 -9.27 -2.34
N PHE A 303 -16.05 -8.39 -3.02
CA PHE A 303 -16.54 -7.14 -2.42
C PHE A 303 -17.49 -7.39 -1.23
N SER A 304 -18.19 -8.52 -1.21
CA SER A 304 -19.07 -8.92 -0.11
C SER A 304 -18.33 -9.28 1.17
N ALA A 305 -17.02 -9.52 1.12
CA ALA A 305 -16.18 -9.82 2.28
C ALA A 305 -15.41 -8.59 2.80
N ALA A 306 -15.61 -7.42 2.19
CA ALA A 306 -14.92 -6.19 2.58
C ALA A 306 -15.49 -5.61 3.88
N ASP A 307 -14.75 -5.71 4.99
CA ASP A 307 -15.20 -5.25 6.30
C ASP A 307 -14.56 -3.94 6.81
N PHE A 308 -13.61 -3.34 6.06
CA PHE A 308 -12.97 -2.01 6.21
C PHE A 308 -12.96 -1.30 7.59
N GLU A 309 -11.77 -0.79 7.95
CA GLU A 309 -11.44 -0.14 9.20
C GLU A 309 -11.89 1.34 9.30
N ASP A 310 -13.17 1.59 9.62
CA ASP A 310 -13.62 2.88 10.16
C ASP A 310 -14.17 2.72 11.60
N PHE A 311 -13.27 2.77 12.58
CA PHE A 311 -13.60 2.64 14.00
C PHE A 311 -14.44 3.78 14.59
N LEU A 312 -14.72 4.83 13.82
CA LEU A 312 -15.67 5.87 14.22
C LEU A 312 -17.10 5.53 13.80
N GLN A 313 -17.29 4.47 13.01
CA GLN A 313 -18.58 3.93 12.62
C GLN A 313 -18.83 2.57 13.28
N PRO A 314 -20.12 2.14 13.36
CA PRO A 314 -20.42 0.76 13.74
C PRO A 314 -19.74 -0.22 12.78
N ARG A 315 -19.26 -1.34 13.32
CA ARG A 315 -18.75 -2.47 12.51
C ARG A 315 -19.76 -2.80 11.41
N PRO A 316 -19.34 -2.95 10.15
CA PRO A 316 -20.24 -3.38 9.09
C PRO A 316 -20.65 -4.85 9.29
N ASP A 317 -21.92 -5.14 9.03
CA ASP A 317 -22.40 -6.53 8.93
C ASP A 317 -22.23 -7.02 7.50
N LEU A 318 -21.42 -8.07 7.33
CA LEU A 318 -21.22 -8.69 6.02
C LEU A 318 -22.53 -9.38 5.55
N PRO A 319 -22.87 -9.27 4.26
CA PRO A 319 -24.10 -9.83 3.71
C PRO A 319 -24.18 -11.36 3.86
N GLN A 320 -25.40 -11.92 3.88
CA GLN A 320 -25.63 -13.36 4.02
C GLN A 320 -25.08 -14.21 2.86
N GLY A 321 -24.87 -13.62 1.68
CA GLY A 321 -24.33 -14.32 0.50
C GLY A 321 -22.80 -14.26 0.39
N MET A 322 -22.10 -13.70 1.39
CA MET A 322 -20.66 -13.53 1.35
C MET A 322 -19.92 -14.86 1.26
N GLU A 323 -20.33 -15.86 2.04
CA GLU A 323 -19.69 -17.17 2.11
C GLU A 323 -19.74 -17.90 0.76
N ASP A 324 -20.89 -17.87 0.08
CA ASP A 324 -21.06 -18.49 -1.24
C ASP A 324 -20.19 -17.81 -2.31
N GLU A 325 -20.10 -16.47 -2.28
CA GLU A 325 -19.26 -15.70 -3.20
C GLU A 325 -17.77 -15.97 -2.95
N LEU A 326 -17.35 -15.93 -1.68
CA LEU A 326 -15.97 -16.18 -1.27
C LEU A 326 -15.56 -17.63 -1.56
N GLU A 327 -16.42 -18.61 -1.28
CA GLU A 327 -16.13 -20.02 -1.52
C GLU A 327 -15.81 -20.29 -2.98
N ARG A 328 -16.58 -19.72 -3.91
CA ARG A 328 -16.34 -19.88 -5.35
C ARG A 328 -14.96 -19.37 -5.77
N VAL A 329 -14.58 -18.19 -5.27
CA VAL A 329 -13.26 -17.60 -5.56
C VAL A 329 -12.14 -18.41 -4.91
N VAL A 330 -12.28 -18.77 -3.63
CA VAL A 330 -11.25 -19.54 -2.90
C VAL A 330 -11.05 -20.91 -3.51
N ARG A 331 -12.11 -21.62 -3.92
CA ARG A 331 -11.99 -22.90 -4.65
C ARG A 331 -11.18 -22.73 -5.92
N HIS A 332 -11.52 -21.75 -6.74
CA HIS A 332 -10.77 -21.47 -7.98
C HIS A 332 -9.28 -21.22 -7.71
N LEU A 333 -8.96 -20.38 -6.72
CA LEU A 333 -7.57 -20.07 -6.35
C LEU A 333 -6.82 -21.32 -5.85
N VAL A 334 -7.46 -22.14 -5.02
CA VAL A 334 -6.86 -23.36 -4.47
C VAL A 334 -6.63 -24.42 -5.55
N GLU A 335 -7.59 -24.61 -6.47
CA GLU A 335 -7.47 -25.50 -7.64
C GLU A 335 -6.28 -25.12 -8.52
N HIS A 336 -6.05 -23.82 -8.71
CA HIS A 336 -4.94 -23.28 -9.49
C HIS A 336 -3.66 -23.07 -8.68
N ARG A 337 -3.65 -23.44 -7.40
CA ARG A 337 -2.51 -23.28 -6.48
C ARG A 337 -2.00 -21.83 -6.42
N TRP A 338 -2.92 -20.87 -6.49
CA TRP A 338 -2.64 -19.44 -6.37
C TRP A 338 -2.65 -19.01 -4.90
N PRO A 339 -1.52 -18.50 -4.36
CA PRO A 339 -1.50 -17.90 -3.03
C PRO A 339 -2.51 -16.76 -2.94
N PHE A 340 -3.12 -16.57 -1.79
CA PHE A 340 -4.12 -15.52 -1.62
C PHE A 340 -4.07 -14.90 -0.24
N ARG A 341 -4.44 -13.64 -0.17
CA ARG A 341 -4.63 -12.90 1.08
C ARG A 341 -6.01 -12.27 1.09
N LEU A 342 -6.54 -11.99 2.27
CA LEU A 342 -7.86 -11.38 2.41
C LEU A 342 -7.82 -10.29 3.47
N HIS A 343 -8.29 -9.10 3.11
CA HIS A 343 -8.60 -8.04 4.06
C HIS A 343 -9.62 -8.52 5.09
N ALA A 344 -9.26 -8.48 6.37
CA ALA A 344 -10.17 -8.83 7.44
C ALA A 344 -9.81 -8.08 8.73
N THR A 345 -10.63 -7.11 9.09
CA THR A 345 -10.41 -6.27 10.28
C THR A 345 -10.97 -6.92 11.53
N TYR A 346 -12.17 -7.51 11.44
CA TYR A 346 -12.96 -7.89 12.61
C TYR A 346 -13.01 -9.41 12.85
N ASP A 347 -12.95 -9.82 14.12
CA ASP A 347 -13.07 -11.23 14.55
C ASP A 347 -14.32 -11.94 14.00
N GLU A 348 -15.45 -11.23 13.93
CA GLU A 348 -16.71 -11.78 13.39
C GLU A 348 -16.63 -12.05 11.89
N SER A 349 -15.93 -11.20 11.13
CA SER A 349 -15.66 -11.41 9.71
C SER A 349 -14.68 -12.55 9.51
N ILE A 350 -13.57 -12.54 10.26
CA ILE A 350 -12.50 -13.54 10.20
C ILE A 350 -13.07 -14.94 10.47
N SER A 351 -13.91 -15.08 11.49
CA SER A 351 -14.56 -16.37 11.81
C SER A 351 -15.37 -16.92 10.63
N ARG A 352 -16.18 -16.07 9.97
CA ARG A 352 -16.98 -16.46 8.79
C ARG A 352 -16.10 -16.80 7.58
N MET A 353 -15.00 -16.07 7.39
CA MET A 353 -14.03 -16.34 6.31
C MET A 353 -13.27 -17.65 6.56
N LEU A 354 -12.89 -17.94 7.81
CA LEU A 354 -12.26 -19.20 8.21
C LEU A 354 -13.18 -20.40 7.97
N ASP A 355 -14.48 -20.29 8.29
CA ASP A 355 -15.46 -21.34 7.98
C ASP A 355 -15.46 -21.72 6.48
N VAL A 356 -15.34 -20.72 5.60
CA VAL A 356 -15.21 -20.93 4.15
C VAL A 356 -13.89 -21.62 3.83
N PHE A 357 -12.76 -21.14 4.37
CA PHE A 357 -11.45 -21.72 4.10
C PHE A 357 -11.35 -23.17 4.58
N GLU A 358 -11.88 -23.49 5.77
CA GLU A 358 -11.97 -24.86 6.28
C GLU A 358 -12.83 -25.75 5.40
N LYS A 359 -13.99 -25.25 4.94
CA LYS A 359 -14.86 -25.97 4.02
C LYS A 359 -14.13 -26.31 2.73
N VAL A 360 -13.46 -25.34 2.11
CA VAL A 360 -12.69 -25.60 0.88
C VAL A 360 -11.52 -26.54 1.16
N ASN A 361 -10.79 -26.38 2.26
CA ASN A 361 -9.64 -27.23 2.60
C ASN A 361 -10.02 -28.71 2.85
N ARG A 362 -11.23 -28.99 3.34
CA ARG A 362 -11.73 -30.37 3.44
C ARG A 362 -11.91 -31.05 2.08
N ASP A 363 -12.32 -30.29 1.08
CA ASP A 363 -12.62 -30.81 -0.26
C ASP A 363 -11.38 -30.79 -1.17
N ILE A 364 -10.60 -29.70 -1.10
CA ILE A 364 -9.40 -29.44 -1.89
C ILE A 364 -8.30 -28.98 -0.92
N PRO A 365 -7.47 -29.91 -0.41
CA PRO A 365 -6.49 -29.58 0.61
C PRO A 365 -5.51 -28.50 0.19
N PHE A 366 -5.32 -27.50 1.05
CA PHE A 366 -4.41 -26.39 0.80
C PHE A 366 -2.96 -26.88 0.72
N ASN A 367 -2.57 -27.92 1.45
CA ASN A 367 -1.31 -28.67 1.29
C ASN A 367 -0.09 -27.78 0.96
N GLY A 368 0.22 -26.81 1.83
CA GLY A 368 1.33 -25.88 1.66
C GLY A 368 1.09 -24.69 0.73
N LEU A 369 -0.15 -24.45 0.28
CA LEU A 369 -0.54 -23.20 -0.36
C LEU A 369 -0.51 -22.07 0.68
N HIS A 370 0.19 -20.97 0.38
CA HIS A 370 0.28 -19.82 1.28
C HIS A 370 -0.98 -18.98 1.22
N TRP A 371 -1.51 -18.66 2.40
CA TRP A 371 -2.60 -17.70 2.58
C TRP A 371 -2.49 -17.02 3.95
N PHE A 372 -3.07 -15.84 4.09
CA PHE A 372 -3.16 -15.12 5.36
C PHE A 372 -4.23 -14.02 5.32
N PHE A 373 -4.64 -13.54 6.49
CA PHE A 373 -5.47 -12.35 6.62
C PHE A 373 -4.60 -11.10 6.77
N ASP A 374 -5.02 -10.03 6.11
CA ASP A 374 -4.51 -8.70 6.36
C ASP A 374 -5.21 -8.07 7.56
N HIS A 375 -4.52 -7.18 8.27
CA HIS A 375 -5.01 -6.41 9.43
C HIS A 375 -5.24 -7.24 10.70
N ALA A 376 -6.31 -8.03 10.76
CA ALA A 376 -6.72 -8.84 11.92
C ALA A 376 -6.75 -8.08 13.26
N GLU A 377 -7.28 -6.86 13.25
CA GLU A 377 -7.14 -5.90 14.35
C GLU A 377 -7.92 -6.27 15.62
N THR A 378 -9.08 -6.92 15.50
CA THR A 378 -9.91 -7.28 16.66
C THR A 378 -9.92 -8.78 17.00
N ILE A 379 -9.02 -9.57 16.41
CA ILE A 379 -8.99 -11.02 16.55
C ILE A 379 -8.94 -11.49 18.02
N THR A 380 -9.68 -12.55 18.34
CA THR A 380 -9.74 -13.12 19.68
C THR A 380 -8.89 -14.40 19.80
N SER A 381 -8.56 -14.77 21.04
CA SER A 381 -7.84 -16.02 21.32
C SER A 381 -8.61 -17.28 20.89
N VAL A 382 -9.94 -17.20 20.82
CA VAL A 382 -10.80 -18.32 20.38
C VAL A 382 -10.51 -18.60 18.90
N THR A 383 -10.60 -17.56 18.07
CA THR A 383 -10.34 -17.61 16.62
C THR A 383 -8.90 -18.01 16.30
N LEU A 384 -7.92 -17.64 17.14
CA LEU A 384 -6.52 -18.07 16.98
C LEU A 384 -6.27 -19.55 17.30
N SER A 385 -7.17 -20.19 18.07
CA SER A 385 -6.99 -21.54 18.61
C SER A 385 -7.81 -22.63 17.92
N GLY A 386 -8.81 -22.22 17.10
CA GLY A 386 -9.52 -23.08 16.17
C GLY A 386 -8.68 -23.31 14.93
#